data_AF-A0A835ID43-F1
#
_entry.id   AF-A0A835ID43-F1
#
_cell.length_a   1.000
_cell.length_b   1.000
_cell.length_c   1.000
_cell.angle_alpha   90.00
_cell.angle_beta   90.00
_cell.angle_gamma   90.00
#
_symmetry.space_group_name_H-M   'P 1'
#
loop_
_entity.id
_entity.type
_entity.pdbx_description
1 polymer ?
#
loop_
_entity_poly.entity_id
_entity_poly.type
_entity_poly.pdbx_seq_one_letter_code
_entity_poly.pdbx_strand_id
1 'polypeptide(L)'
;MEILVSTPTGKQITFQVQSSNTIEILKTKVRDKEGIPPHLQKLFFSGKLLEDGRTLSDYNIQNGSVVFLVLRLRGGGNTLYNSSEYVQSDGSTESDDDIYDTAPTSPSAEAVQNQIGEPRASFSILFNHWLKLQNDLVIKIRSENTNIQSK
;
A
#
# COMPACT_ATOMS: atom_id res chain seq x y z
N MET A 1 15.98 2.43 -12.18
CA MET A 1 16.39 2.54 -10.77
C MET A 1 15.57 1.56 -9.96
N GLU A 2 16.12 1.11 -8.85
CA GLU A 2 15.46 0.19 -7.93
C GLU A 2 15.00 0.94 -6.69
N ILE A 3 13.79 0.67 -6.24
CA ILE A 3 13.29 1.15 -4.94
C ILE A 3 12.74 -0.03 -4.16
N LEU A 4 12.71 0.11 -2.84
CA LEU A 4 12.09 -0.86 -1.94
C LEU A 4 10.76 -0.32 -1.45
N VAL A 5 9.72 -1.14 -1.49
CA VAL A 5 8.45 -0.83 -0.85
C VAL A 5 8.31 -1.70 0.39
N SER A 6 8.19 -1.07 1.55
CA SER A 6 7.90 -1.74 2.82
C SER A 6 6.40 -1.92 2.97
N THR A 7 5.95 -3.17 2.95
CA THR A 7 4.53 -3.53 3.01
C THR A 7 4.01 -3.48 4.46
N PRO A 8 2.68 -3.47 4.67
CA PRO A 8 2.09 -3.55 6.01
C PRO A 8 2.46 -4.80 6.80
N THR A 9 2.92 -5.86 6.13
CA THR A 9 3.42 -7.09 6.76
C THR A 9 4.88 -6.99 7.22
N GLY A 10 5.53 -5.84 6.97
CA GLY A 10 6.94 -5.59 7.31
C GLY A 10 7.93 -6.13 6.29
N LYS A 11 7.46 -6.73 5.19
CA LYS A 11 8.31 -7.22 4.10
C LYS A 11 8.74 -6.06 3.19
N GLN A 12 10.00 -6.05 2.77
CA GLN A 12 10.47 -5.13 1.74
C GLN A 12 10.52 -5.82 0.38
N ILE A 13 9.95 -5.18 -0.64
CA ILE A 13 9.87 -5.71 -2.00
C ILE A 13 10.52 -4.74 -2.96
N THR A 14 11.40 -5.24 -3.82
CA THR A 14 12.10 -4.41 -4.82
C THR A 14 11.22 -4.18 -6.05
N PHE A 15 11.21 -2.94 -6.53
CA PHE A 15 10.53 -2.51 -7.75
C PHE A 15 11.50 -1.81 -8.70
N GLN A 16 11.48 -2.26 -9.96
CA GLN A 16 12.14 -1.57 -11.06
C GLN A 16 11.24 -0.45 -11.59
N VAL A 17 11.73 0.78 -11.47
CA VAL A 17 11.02 2.01 -11.85
C VAL A 17 11.98 3.01 -12.49
N GLN A 18 11.42 4.03 -13.15
CA GLN A 18 12.14 5.21 -13.62
C GLN A 18 11.81 6.40 -12.71
N SER A 19 12.75 7.32 -12.52
CA SER A 19 12.54 8.53 -11.71
C SER A 19 11.38 9.39 -12.24
N SER A 20 11.15 9.38 -13.55
CA SER A 20 10.05 10.06 -14.23
C SER A 20 8.70 9.36 -14.08
N ASN A 21 8.63 8.14 -13.53
CA ASN A 21 7.35 7.48 -13.31
C ASN A 21 6.55 8.22 -12.23
N THR A 22 5.24 8.30 -12.45
CA THR A 22 4.30 8.85 -11.48
C THR A 22 4.06 7.88 -10.33
N ILE A 23 3.57 8.42 -9.21
CA ILE A 23 3.16 7.61 -8.06
C ILE A 23 2.03 6.65 -8.42
N GLU A 24 1.13 7.04 -9.32
CA GLU A 24 0.07 6.17 -9.84
C GLU A 24 0.62 4.90 -10.52
N ILE A 25 1.69 5.04 -11.31
CA ILE A 25 2.37 3.90 -11.94
C ILE A 25 2.98 2.98 -10.88
N LEU A 26 3.59 3.54 -9.82
CA LEU A 26 4.12 2.74 -8.73
C LEU A 26 3.01 1.97 -7.99
N LYS A 27 1.87 2.60 -7.71
CA LYS A 27 0.73 1.91 -7.08
C LYS A 27 0.19 0.78 -7.96
N THR A 28 0.16 0.98 -9.26
CA THR A 28 -0.22 -0.05 -10.23
C THR A 28 0.74 -1.24 -10.15
N LYS A 29 2.05 -1.00 -10.13
CA LYS A 29 3.05 -2.06 -9.94
C LYS A 29 2.89 -2.79 -8.61
N VAL A 30 2.57 -2.07 -7.53
CA VAL A 30 2.30 -2.67 -6.21
C VAL A 30 1.05 -3.55 -6.27
N ARG A 31 -0.02 -3.13 -6.97
CA ARG A 31 -1.19 -3.98 -7.21
C ARG A 31 -0.79 -5.27 -7.93
N ASP A 32 0.00 -5.17 -8.98
CA ASP A 32 0.37 -6.33 -9.79
C ASP A 32 1.19 -7.36 -9.00
N LYS A 33 1.96 -6.92 -7.98
CA LYS A 33 2.75 -7.82 -7.11
C LYS A 33 2.04 -8.29 -5.84
N GLU A 34 1.29 -7.41 -5.19
CA GLU A 34 0.70 -7.67 -3.87
C GLU A 34 -0.83 -7.84 -3.91
N GLY A 35 -1.47 -7.63 -5.06
CA GLY A 35 -2.93 -7.74 -5.23
C GLY A 35 -3.72 -6.58 -4.60
N ILE A 36 -3.05 -5.54 -4.10
CA ILE A 36 -3.70 -4.44 -3.38
C ILE A 36 -4.22 -3.39 -4.38
N PRO A 37 -5.53 -3.06 -4.42
CA PRO A 37 -6.06 -2.03 -5.32
C PRO A 37 -5.43 -0.63 -5.09
N PRO A 38 -5.08 0.13 -6.16
CA PRO A 38 -4.38 1.42 -6.05
C PRO A 38 -5.07 2.47 -5.15
N HIS A 39 -6.40 2.50 -5.15
CA HIS A 39 -7.18 3.44 -4.34
C HIS A 39 -7.11 3.13 -2.83
N LEU A 40 -6.78 1.89 -2.45
CA LEU A 40 -6.55 1.48 -1.06
C LEU A 40 -5.10 1.73 -0.62
N GLN A 41 -4.19 2.00 -1.55
CA GLN A 41 -2.78 2.22 -1.24
C GLN A 41 -2.51 3.65 -0.82
N LYS A 42 -1.78 3.81 0.29
CA LYS A 42 -1.17 5.07 0.72
C LYS A 42 0.33 4.86 0.81
N LEU A 43 1.07 5.51 -0.09
CA LEU A 43 2.52 5.45 -0.15
C LEU A 43 3.10 6.66 0.58
N PHE A 44 4.13 6.44 1.39
CA PHE A 44 4.81 7.49 2.15
C PHE A 44 6.31 7.46 1.92
N PHE A 45 6.91 8.64 1.81
CA PHE A 45 8.36 8.81 1.76
C PHE A 45 8.75 10.08 2.53
N SER A 46 9.80 10.00 3.35
CA SER A 46 10.27 11.10 4.20
C SER A 46 9.14 11.82 4.96
N GLY A 47 8.22 11.05 5.54
CA GLY A 47 7.08 11.55 6.31
C GLY A 47 5.96 12.21 5.49
N LYS A 48 6.05 12.21 4.15
CA LYS A 48 5.05 12.79 3.25
C LYS A 48 4.23 11.72 2.56
N LEU A 49 2.91 11.93 2.49
CA LEU A 49 2.03 11.15 1.63
C LEU A 49 2.30 11.48 0.17
N LEU A 50 2.45 10.45 -0.66
CA LEU A 50 2.71 10.59 -2.08
C LEU A 50 1.40 10.78 -2.86
N GLU A 51 1.42 11.72 -3.81
CA GLU A 51 0.28 12.11 -4.65
C GLU A 51 0.39 11.49 -6.04
N ASP A 52 -0.73 11.01 -6.58
CA ASP A 52 -0.77 10.24 -7.83
C ASP A 52 -0.25 11.01 -9.06
N GLY A 53 -0.46 12.34 -9.11
CA GLY A 53 -0.04 13.21 -10.21
C GLY A 53 1.43 13.68 -10.16
N ARG A 54 2.21 13.26 -9.15
CA ARG A 54 3.63 13.61 -9.02
C ARG A 54 4.53 12.45 -9.41
N THR A 55 5.76 12.76 -9.78
CA THR A 55 6.80 11.78 -10.14
C THR A 55 7.62 11.36 -8.92
N LEU A 56 8.35 10.24 -9.04
CA LEU A 56 9.32 9.84 -8.03
C LEU A 56 10.43 10.88 -7.84
N SER A 57 10.86 11.53 -8.93
CA SER A 57 11.82 12.64 -8.89
C SER A 57 11.30 13.87 -8.14
N ASP A 58 10.01 14.18 -8.21
CA ASP A 58 9.44 15.33 -7.48
C ASP A 58 9.54 15.17 -5.96
N TYR A 59 9.62 13.92 -5.48
CA TYR A 59 9.85 13.58 -4.09
C TYR A 59 11.31 13.27 -3.76
N ASN A 60 12.21 13.45 -4.73
CA ASN A 60 13.63 13.13 -4.61
C ASN A 60 13.88 11.67 -4.19
N ILE A 61 13.01 10.75 -4.65
CA ILE A 61 13.16 9.31 -4.42
C ILE A 61 14.26 8.80 -5.36
N GLN A 62 15.27 8.15 -4.78
CA GLN A 62 16.47 7.69 -5.48
C GLN A 62 16.57 6.17 -5.48
N ASN A 63 17.57 5.66 -6.19
CA ASN A 63 17.91 4.25 -6.14
C ASN A 63 18.18 3.78 -4.70
N GLY A 64 17.60 2.65 -4.30
CA GLY A 64 17.69 2.09 -2.95
C GLY A 64 16.79 2.77 -1.92
N SER A 65 15.98 3.75 -2.30
CA SER A 65 15.04 4.40 -1.37
C SER A 65 13.96 3.45 -0.89
N VAL A 66 13.55 3.60 0.38
CA VAL A 66 12.46 2.83 0.99
C VAL A 66 11.19 3.67 1.04
N VAL A 67 10.15 3.21 0.35
CA VAL A 67 8.81 3.80 0.36
C VAL A 67 7.91 2.93 1.25
N PHE A 68 7.15 3.55 2.15
CA PHE A 68 6.26 2.82 3.05
C PHE A 68 4.86 2.71 2.46
N LEU A 69 4.31 1.49 2.42
CA LEU A 69 2.93 1.23 2.01
C LEU A 69 2.04 1.04 3.23
N VAL A 70 0.93 1.78 3.26
CA VAL A 70 -0.14 1.65 4.24
C VAL A 70 -1.46 1.41 3.51
N LEU A 71 -2.33 0.60 4.09
CA LEU A 71 -3.67 0.35 3.57
C LEU A 71 -4.68 1.32 4.17
N ARG A 72 -5.50 1.91 3.30
CA ARG A 72 -6.74 2.57 3.72
C ARG A 72 -7.78 1.48 3.99
N LEU A 73 -7.99 1.15 5.25
CA LEU A 73 -9.06 0.25 5.64
C LEU A 73 -10.41 0.99 5.56
N ARG A 74 -11.35 0.48 4.75
CA ARG A 74 -12.78 0.64 4.99
C ARG A 74 -13.22 -0.60 5.78
N GLY A 75 -14.06 -0.41 6.81
CA GLY A 75 -14.58 -1.54 7.58
C GLY A 75 -15.37 -2.50 6.69
N GLY A 76 -14.99 -3.78 6.72
CA GLY A 76 -15.71 -4.91 6.11
C GLY A 76 -15.51 -5.08 4.61
N GLY A 77 -14.81 -6.14 4.19
CA GLY A 77 -14.79 -6.60 2.80
C GLY A 77 -13.48 -7.26 2.38
N ASN A 78 -13.32 -8.54 2.70
CA ASN A 78 -12.34 -9.43 2.06
C ASN A 78 -12.64 -9.46 0.56
N THR A 79 -11.98 -8.61 -0.22
CA THR A 79 -11.89 -8.74 -1.68
C THR A 79 -10.42 -8.84 -2.02
N LEU A 80 -9.84 -10.00 -1.71
CA LEU A 80 -8.68 -10.46 -2.47
C LEU A 80 -9.22 -10.66 -3.89
N TYR A 81 -8.98 -9.67 -4.74
CA TYR A 81 -9.23 -9.77 -6.17
C TYR A 81 -8.47 -10.99 -6.68
N ASN A 82 -9.23 -11.96 -7.21
CA ASN A 82 -8.72 -13.19 -7.78
C ASN A 82 -7.71 -12.86 -8.88
N SER A 83 -6.44 -13.24 -8.69
CA SER A 83 -5.33 -13.01 -9.61
C SER A 83 -5.30 -14.03 -10.76
N SER A 84 -6.46 -14.39 -11.32
CA SER A 84 -6.57 -15.41 -12.36
C SER A 84 -7.60 -15.03 -13.42
N GLU A 85 -7.47 -13.85 -14.04
CA GLU A 85 -8.06 -13.64 -15.36
C GLU A 85 -7.35 -12.50 -16.11
N TYR A 86 -6.28 -12.88 -16.82
CA TYR A 86 -5.87 -12.18 -18.02
C TYR A 86 -5.87 -13.22 -19.14
N VAL A 87 -7.07 -13.61 -19.57
CA VAL A 87 -7.24 -14.39 -20.80
C VAL A 87 -7.20 -13.39 -21.96
N GLN A 88 -6.23 -13.58 -22.84
CA GLN A 88 -6.15 -12.86 -24.11
C GLN A 88 -7.42 -13.15 -24.90
N SER A 89 -8.10 -12.10 -25.35
CA SER A 89 -9.23 -12.19 -26.25
C SER A 89 -8.76 -12.67 -27.62
N ASP A 90 -8.96 -13.95 -27.93
CA ASP A 90 -9.09 -14.42 -29.30
C ASP A 90 -10.57 -14.65 -29.62
N GLY A 91 -11.02 -14.01 -30.68
CA GLY A 91 -12.40 -14.09 -31.13
C GLY A 91 -12.61 -15.34 -31.98
N SER A 92 -13.60 -16.14 -31.62
CA SER A 92 -14.39 -16.94 -32.56
C SER A 92 -15.68 -17.45 -31.91
N THR A 93 -16.79 -16.89 -32.40
CA THR A 93 -18.13 -17.45 -32.66
C THR A 93 -18.60 -18.76 -32.00
N GLU A 94 -19.82 -18.63 -31.45
CA GLU A 94 -21.05 -19.41 -31.71
C GLU A 94 -21.55 -20.46 -30.70
N SER A 95 -22.81 -20.17 -30.29
CA SER A 95 -23.95 -21.06 -30.00
C SER A 95 -24.03 -21.85 -28.68
N ASP A 96 -25.00 -21.39 -27.89
CA ASP A 96 -26.19 -22.09 -27.38
C ASP A 96 -26.10 -23.04 -26.16
N ASP A 97 -27.01 -22.71 -25.24
CA ASP A 97 -27.76 -23.53 -24.28
C ASP A 97 -27.00 -24.38 -23.24
N ASP A 98 -27.06 -23.95 -21.96
CA ASP A 98 -27.80 -24.73 -20.95
C ASP A 98 -27.89 -24.00 -19.59
N ILE A 99 -29.12 -23.99 -19.09
CA ILE A 99 -29.55 -23.60 -17.74
C ILE A 99 -28.99 -24.59 -16.71
N TYR A 100 -28.30 -24.08 -15.69
CA TYR A 100 -28.43 -24.60 -14.32
C TYR A 100 -28.51 -23.45 -13.32
N ASP A 101 -29.70 -23.32 -12.76
CA ASP A 101 -30.03 -22.55 -11.58
C ASP A 101 -29.50 -23.29 -10.33
N THR A 102 -28.48 -22.73 -9.68
CA THR A 102 -28.27 -22.94 -8.23
C THR A 102 -27.53 -21.76 -7.60
N ALA A 103 -28.28 -20.95 -6.86
CA ALA A 103 -27.74 -19.94 -5.95
C ALA A 103 -26.78 -20.58 -4.92
N PRO A 104 -25.60 -19.99 -4.63
CA PRO A 104 -24.79 -20.42 -3.50
C PRO A 104 -25.44 -19.94 -2.20
N THR A 105 -26.03 -20.87 -1.46
CA THR A 105 -26.46 -20.67 -0.07
C THR A 105 -25.26 -20.26 0.80
N SER A 106 -25.33 -19.05 1.35
CA SER A 106 -24.43 -18.56 2.41
C SER A 106 -24.42 -19.51 3.61
N PRO A 107 -23.24 -19.92 4.12
CA PRO A 107 -23.14 -20.42 5.48
C PRO A 107 -23.25 -19.24 6.45
N SER A 108 -24.20 -19.39 7.37
CA SER A 108 -24.56 -18.51 8.47
C SER A 108 -23.35 -18.05 9.29
N ALA A 109 -23.29 -16.74 9.53
CA ALA A 109 -22.38 -16.10 10.45
C ALA A 109 -22.75 -16.44 11.90
N GLU A 110 -22.14 -17.48 12.49
CA GLU A 110 -22.13 -17.67 13.94
C GLU A 110 -21.01 -18.65 14.36
N ALA A 111 -20.23 -18.24 15.38
CA ALA A 111 -19.06 -18.89 16.01
C ALA A 111 -17.73 -18.80 15.20
N VAL A 112 -16.64 -18.17 15.67
CA VAL A 112 -16.06 -18.17 17.02
C VAL A 112 -15.42 -16.81 17.30
N GLN A 113 -16.08 -16.00 18.15
CA GLN A 113 -15.50 -14.83 18.79
C GLN A 113 -14.94 -15.25 20.15
N ASN A 114 -13.71 -15.79 20.18
CA ASN A 114 -12.96 -15.89 21.43
C ASN A 114 -11.93 -14.76 21.47
N GLN A 115 -12.36 -13.68 22.13
CA GLN A 115 -11.51 -12.63 22.65
C GLN A 115 -10.59 -13.20 23.73
N ILE A 116 -9.29 -13.15 23.47
CA ILE A 116 -8.32 -12.73 24.50
C ILE A 116 -7.76 -11.40 24.00
N GLY A 117 -8.12 -10.34 24.71
CA GLY A 117 -7.81 -8.97 24.35
C GLY A 117 -6.32 -8.69 24.51
N GLU A 118 -5.64 -8.45 23.39
CA GLU A 118 -4.51 -7.53 23.40
C GLU A 118 -5.01 -6.16 22.94
N PRO A 119 -4.62 -5.05 23.60
CA PRO A 119 -4.82 -3.73 23.04
C PRO A 119 -3.87 -3.58 21.85
N ARG A 120 -4.26 -4.11 20.69
CA ARG A 120 -3.58 -3.81 19.44
C ARG A 120 -3.87 -2.34 19.16
N ALA A 121 -2.98 -1.47 19.62
CA ALA A 121 -2.98 -0.08 19.20
C ALA A 121 -3.15 -0.08 17.69
N SER A 122 -4.22 0.55 17.20
CA SER A 122 -4.51 0.58 15.77
C SER A 122 -3.26 1.02 15.02
N PHE A 123 -2.97 0.43 13.87
CA PHE A 123 -1.83 0.83 13.05
C PHE A 123 -1.82 2.35 12.81
N SER A 124 -2.99 2.99 12.76
CA SER A 124 -3.14 4.45 12.74
C SER A 124 -2.47 5.15 13.94
N ILE A 125 -2.61 4.61 15.16
CA ILE A 125 -1.97 5.13 16.37
C ILE A 125 -0.46 4.95 16.29
N LEU A 126 0.01 3.75 15.92
CA LEU A 126 1.44 3.47 15.80
C LEU A 126 2.10 4.29 14.68
N PHE A 127 1.40 4.48 13.56
CA PHE A 127 1.87 5.26 12.42
C PHE A 127 1.91 6.75 12.73
N ASN A 128 0.90 7.31 13.39
CA ASN A 128 0.92 8.69 13.85
C ASN A 128 2.00 8.91 14.91
N HIS A 129 2.20 7.95 15.81
CA HIS A 129 3.28 8.01 16.80
C HIS A 129 4.66 7.94 16.13
N TRP A 130 4.84 7.08 15.12
CA TRP A 130 6.07 6.98 14.35
C TRP A 130 6.35 8.24 13.51
N LEU A 131 5.33 8.81 12.86
CA LEU A 131 5.45 10.11 12.16
C LEU A 131 5.87 11.23 13.13
N LYS A 132 5.33 11.22 14.35
CA LYS A 132 5.71 12.19 15.38
C LYS A 132 7.17 12.06 15.77
N LEU A 133 7.65 10.83 15.98
CA LEU A 133 9.07 10.58 16.28
C LEU A 133 10.00 11.02 15.15
N GLN A 134 9.61 10.83 13.88
CA GLN A 134 10.42 11.31 12.75
C GLN A 134 10.47 12.84 12.68
N ASN A 135 9.33 13.52 12.87
CA ASN A 135 9.30 14.99 12.88
C ASN A 135 10.08 15.57 14.06
N ASP A 136 9.98 14.96 15.25
CA ASP A 136 10.73 15.37 16.44
C ASP A 136 12.25 15.21 16.25
N LEU A 137 12.69 14.15 15.57
CA LEU A 137 14.10 13.95 15.22
C LEU A 137 14.61 15.01 14.23
N VAL A 138 13.83 15.35 13.21
CA VAL A 138 14.18 16.40 12.24
C VAL A 138 14.26 17.78 12.90
N ILE A 139 13.32 18.09 13.81
CA ILE A 139 13.34 19.35 14.59
C ILE A 139 14.59 19.40 15.48
N LYS A 140 14.95 18.29 16.13
CA LYS A 140 16.11 18.21 17.01
C LYS A 140 17.42 18.45 16.25
N ILE A 141 17.61 17.78 15.11
CA ILE A 141 18.79 17.98 14.25
C ILE A 141 18.90 19.44 13.77
N ARG A 142 17.79 20.08 13.42
CA ARG A 142 17.78 21.50 13.00
C ARG A 142 18.18 22.44 14.13
N SER A 143 17.72 22.17 15.36
CA SER A 143 18.06 22.98 16.53
C SER A 143 19.54 22.85 16.95
N GLU A 144 20.11 21.65 16.82
CA GLU A 144 21.53 21.39 17.13
C GLU A 144 22.45 22.07 16.11
N ASN A 145 22.10 22.06 14.81
CA ASN A 145 22.88 22.76 13.78
C ASN A 145 22.84 24.29 13.89
N THR A 146 21.74 24.89 14.34
CA THR A 146 21.67 26.34 14.57
C THR A 146 22.52 26.79 15.77
N ASN A 147 22.74 25.92 16.76
CA ASN A 147 23.54 26.24 17.96
C ASN A 147 25.06 26.15 17.69
N ILE A 148 25.48 25.41 16.65
CA ILE A 148 26.88 25.30 16.22
C ILE A 148 27.31 26.51 15.38
N GLN A 149 26.40 27.18 14.69
CA GLN A 149 26.67 28.38 13.88
C GLN A 149 26.70 29.69 14.70
N SER A 150 26.31 29.65 15.98
CA SER A 150 26.27 30.82 16.87
C SER A 150 27.34 30.82 17.97
N LYS A 151 28.42 30.06 17.79
CA LYS A 151 29.61 30.02 18.66
C LYS A 151 30.86 30.30 17.86
#